data_AF-A0AB37H8A1-F1
#
_entry.id   AF-A0AB37H8A1-F1
#
_cell.length_a   1.000
_cell.length_b   1.000
_cell.length_c   1.000
_cell.angle_alpha   90.00
_cell.angle_beta   90.00
_cell.angle_gamma   90.00
#
_symmetry.space_group_name_H-M   'P 1'
#
loop_
_entity.id
_entity.type
_entity.pdbx_description
1 polymer ?
#
loop_
_entity_poly.entity_id
_entity_poly.type
_entity_poly.pdbx_seq_one_letter_code
_entity_poly.pdbx_strand_id
1 'polypeptide(L)'
;MNNLQRLQLETKGINLDQSELTVYLQENDLQPFDEYNPQSATSKRNIYRSALSVLESIANNPSLMKTVKMDDTTISDFADSIQSRIDQLERKIRTLKTDDQIANESNFFMLFSN
;
A
#
# COMPACT_ATOMS: atom_id res chain seq x y z
N MET A 1 8.49 -14.40 3.63
CA MET A 1 7.16 -13.87 3.21
C MET A 1 7.40 -13.08 1.95
N ASN A 2 6.58 -13.25 0.91
CA ASN A 2 6.80 -12.58 -0.37
C ASN A 2 6.07 -11.24 -0.43
N ASN A 3 6.47 -10.36 -1.36
CA ASN A 3 5.81 -9.07 -1.59
C ASN A 3 4.31 -9.24 -1.88
N LEU A 4 3.94 -10.26 -2.65
CA LEU A 4 2.53 -10.59 -2.91
C LEU A 4 1.76 -10.98 -1.64
N GLN A 5 2.35 -11.81 -0.78
CA GLN A 5 1.74 -12.19 0.49
C GLN A 5 1.60 -10.99 1.44
N ARG A 6 2.58 -10.08 1.42
CA ARG A 6 2.53 -8.85 2.21
C ARG A 6 1.40 -7.94 1.76
N LEU A 7 1.21 -7.78 0.44
CA LEU A 7 0.14 -6.99 -0.14
C LEU A 7 -1.23 -7.58 0.19
N GLN A 8 -1.40 -8.90 0.06
CA GLN A 8 -2.64 -9.60 0.43
C GLN A 8 -3.01 -9.42 1.91
N LEU A 9 -2.02 -9.35 2.80
CA LEU A 9 -2.27 -9.03 4.22
C LEU A 9 -2.76 -7.59 4.41
N GLU A 10 -2.33 -6.65 3.59
CA GLU A 10 -2.75 -5.24 3.68
C GLU A 10 -4.14 -5.02 3.08
N THR A 11 -4.48 -5.74 2.02
CA THR A 11 -5.78 -5.73 1.35
C THR A 11 -6.74 -6.82 1.88
N LYS A 12 -6.48 -7.33 3.09
CA LYS A 12 -7.25 -8.43 3.69
C LYS A 12 -8.72 -8.05 3.81
N GLY A 13 -9.60 -8.83 3.17
CA GLY A 13 -11.03 -8.54 3.05
C GLY A 13 -11.48 -8.20 1.62
N ILE A 14 -10.53 -7.96 0.71
CA ILE A 14 -10.79 -7.78 -0.72
C ILE A 14 -10.33 -9.05 -1.44
N ASN A 15 -11.27 -9.74 -2.08
CA ASN A 15 -10.97 -10.89 -2.94
C ASN A 15 -10.66 -10.40 -4.37
N LEU A 16 -9.41 -10.03 -4.61
CA LEU A 16 -8.86 -9.79 -5.96
C LEU A 16 -8.05 -11.00 -6.42
N ASP A 17 -7.94 -11.17 -7.74
CA ASP A 17 -7.11 -12.23 -8.30
C ASP A 17 -5.62 -11.93 -8.03
N GLN A 18 -4.83 -13.00 -7.83
CA GLN A 18 -3.38 -12.86 -7.68
C GLN A 18 -2.75 -12.21 -8.91
N SER A 19 -3.29 -12.50 -10.10
CA SER A 19 -2.82 -11.89 -11.35
C SER A 19 -2.94 -10.36 -11.32
N GLU A 20 -4.07 -9.82 -10.87
CA GLU A 20 -4.28 -8.37 -10.72
C GLU A 20 -3.32 -7.78 -9.68
N LEU A 21 -3.16 -8.44 -8.53
CA LEU A 21 -2.22 -8.02 -7.50
C LEU A 21 -0.77 -8.01 -7.98
N THR A 22 -0.37 -8.94 -8.87
CA THR A 22 0.97 -8.91 -9.47
C THR A 22 1.19 -7.69 -10.35
N VAL A 23 0.17 -7.24 -11.08
CA VAL A 23 0.26 -6.04 -11.92
C VAL A 23 0.51 -4.79 -11.07
N TYR A 24 -0.27 -4.58 -10.00
CA TYR A 24 -0.08 -3.43 -9.11
C TYR A 24 1.28 -3.41 -8.38
N LEU A 25 1.87 -4.59 -8.15
CA LEU A 25 3.24 -4.70 -7.62
C LEU A 25 4.27 -4.32 -8.67
N GLN A 26 4.11 -4.83 -9.90
CA GLN A 26 5.01 -4.52 -11.01
C GLN A 26 4.97 -3.03 -11.40
N GLU A 27 3.81 -2.39 -11.36
CA GLU A 27 3.66 -0.93 -11.59
C GLU A 27 4.39 -0.08 -10.54
N ASN A 28 4.68 -0.63 -9.37
CA ASN A 28 5.41 0.03 -8.28
C ASN A 28 6.84 -0.51 -8.13
N ASP A 29 7.41 -1.06 -9.20
CA ASP A 29 8.78 -1.59 -9.27
C ASP A 29 9.06 -2.70 -8.24
N LEU A 30 8.04 -3.48 -7.85
CA LEU A 30 8.17 -4.61 -6.95
C LEU A 30 7.92 -5.92 -7.68
N GLN A 31 8.85 -6.86 -7.54
CA GLN A 31 8.63 -8.22 -8.01
C GLN A 31 7.71 -8.97 -7.02
N PRO A 32 6.61 -9.58 -7.48
CA PRO A 32 5.62 -10.21 -6.60
C PRO A 32 6.16 -11.40 -5.80
N PHE A 33 7.08 -12.14 -6.42
CA PHE A 33 7.66 -13.37 -5.87
C PHE A 33 8.96 -13.12 -5.07
N ASP A 34 9.47 -11.89 -5.07
CA ASP A 34 10.63 -11.55 -4.28
C ASP A 34 10.32 -11.56 -2.78
N GLU A 35 11.37 -11.85 -2.00
CA GLU A 35 11.30 -11.85 -0.56
C GLU A 35 11.06 -10.42 -0.05
N TYR A 36 10.01 -10.26 0.76
CA TYR A 36 9.69 -8.97 1.35
C TYR A 36 10.75 -8.58 2.37
N ASN A 37 11.38 -7.43 2.16
CA ASN A 37 12.37 -6.88 3.07
C ASN A 37 11.73 -5.83 4.00
N PRO A 38 11.44 -6.16 5.29
CA PRO A 38 10.88 -5.22 6.24
C PRO A 38 11.84 -4.09 6.65
N GLN A 39 13.14 -4.24 6.38
CA GLN A 39 14.18 -3.26 6.74
C GLN A 39 14.29 -2.12 5.73
N SER A 40 13.88 -2.33 4.47
CA SER A 40 13.86 -1.26 3.49
C SER A 40 12.57 -0.44 3.61
N ALA A 41 12.71 0.82 4.02
CA ALA A 41 11.61 1.77 4.03
C ALA A 41 11.09 2.02 2.60
N THR A 42 11.96 1.93 1.59
CA THR A 42 11.59 2.06 0.17
C THR A 42 10.70 0.91 -0.29
N SER A 43 11.07 -0.34 -0.01
CA SER A 43 10.26 -1.52 -0.32
C SER A 43 8.90 -1.44 0.39
N LYS A 44 8.89 -1.07 1.67
CA LYS A 44 7.67 -0.88 2.45
C LYS A 44 6.77 0.21 1.90
N ARG A 45 7.34 1.33 1.46
CA ARG A 45 6.62 2.43 0.82
C ARG A 45 5.98 1.97 -0.49
N ASN A 46 6.72 1.24 -1.32
CA ASN A 46 6.20 0.74 -2.59
C ASN A 46 5.05 -0.26 -2.40
N ILE A 47 5.13 -1.14 -1.39
CA ILE A 47 4.01 -2.04 -1.05
C ILE A 47 2.75 -1.24 -0.68
N TYR A 48 2.89 -0.16 0.10
CA TYR A 48 1.76 0.69 0.44
C TYR A 48 1.22 1.45 -0.77
N ARG A 49 2.08 1.84 -1.73
CA ARG A 49 1.62 2.44 -2.99
C ARG A 49 0.84 1.44 -3.83
N SER A 50 1.29 0.19 -3.94
CA SER A 50 0.51 -0.88 -4.59
C SER A 50 -0.84 -1.11 -3.90
N ALA A 51 -0.87 -1.11 -2.57
CA ALA A 51 -2.12 -1.22 -1.81
C ALA A 51 -3.06 -0.03 -2.05
N LEU A 52 -2.51 1.18 -2.17
CA LEU A 52 -3.26 2.38 -2.51
C LEU A 52 -3.89 2.25 -3.90
N SER A 53 -3.11 1.88 -4.92
CA SER A 53 -3.60 1.70 -6.30
C SER A 53 -4.71 0.65 -6.38
N VAL A 54 -4.61 -0.43 -5.60
CA VAL A 54 -5.68 -1.43 -5.46
C VAL A 54 -6.96 -0.80 -4.91
N LEU A 55 -6.88 -0.03 -3.83
CA LEU A 55 -8.05 0.61 -3.23
C LEU A 55 -8.67 1.67 -4.14
N GLU A 56 -7.85 2.44 -4.85
CA GLU A 56 -8.31 3.40 -5.86
C GLU A 56 -9.03 2.69 -7.01
N SER A 57 -8.51 1.57 -7.49
CA SER A 57 -9.15 0.76 -8.54
C SER A 57 -10.53 0.26 -8.11
N ILE A 58 -10.64 -0.20 -6.85
CA ILE A 58 -11.93 -0.61 -6.27
C ILE A 58 -12.85 0.61 -6.12
N ALA A 59 -12.33 1.74 -5.65
CA ALA A 59 -13.09 2.96 -5.50
C ALA A 59 -13.64 3.48 -6.84
N ASN A 60 -12.85 3.35 -7.90
CA ASN A 60 -13.21 3.75 -9.26
C ASN A 60 -14.17 2.78 -9.95
N ASN A 61 -14.35 1.57 -9.42
CA ASN A 61 -15.24 0.56 -9.99
C ASN A 61 -16.43 0.25 -9.06
N PRO A 62 -17.60 0.88 -9.29
CA PRO A 62 -18.81 0.67 -8.49
C PRO A 62 -19.28 -0.79 -8.44
N SER A 63 -18.97 -1.58 -9.47
CA SER A 63 -19.31 -3.01 -9.51
C SER A 63 -18.46 -3.82 -8.53
N LEU A 64 -17.16 -3.50 -8.41
CA LEU A 64 -16.29 -4.10 -7.40
C LEU A 64 -16.70 -3.69 -5.99
N MET A 65 -17.08 -2.42 -5.80
CA MET A 65 -17.64 -1.96 -4.51
C MET A 65 -18.88 -2.74 -4.08
N LYS A 66 -19.70 -3.20 -5.04
CA LYS A 66 -20.89 -4.01 -4.73
C LYS A 66 -20.54 -5.43 -4.32
N THR A 67 -19.48 -6.00 -4.89
CA THR A 67 -19.04 -7.39 -4.66
C THR A 67 -18.24 -7.55 -3.35
N VAL A 68 -17.53 -6.51 -2.91
CA VAL A 68 -16.67 -6.56 -1.71
C VAL A 68 -17.44 -6.28 -0.41
N LYS A 69 -18.71 -5.88 -0.47
CA LYS A 69 -19.50 -5.57 0.73
C LYS A 69 -19.62 -6.80 1.64
N MET A 70 -19.42 -6.57 2.93
CA MET A 70 -19.97 -7.45 3.95
C MET A 70 -21.49 -7.21 4.00
N ASP A 71 -22.26 -8.29 4.11
CA ASP A 71 -23.70 -8.39 3.84
C ASP A 71 -24.61 -7.35 4.55
N ASP A 72 -24.10 -6.66 5.58
CA ASP A 72 -24.86 -5.71 6.41
C ASP A 72 -24.43 -4.23 6.28
N THR A 73 -23.53 -3.87 5.35
CA THR A 73 -23.08 -2.46 5.16
C THR A 73 -23.67 -1.80 3.92
N THR A 74 -24.04 -0.52 4.01
CA THR A 74 -24.54 0.22 2.85
C THR A 74 -23.40 0.53 1.87
N ILE A 75 -23.75 0.80 0.60
CA ILE A 75 -22.76 1.25 -0.41
C ILE A 75 -22.04 2.50 0.07
N SER A 76 -22.78 3.42 0.69
CA SER A 76 -22.26 4.68 1.19
C SER A 76 -21.26 4.47 2.32
N ASP A 77 -21.59 3.64 3.31
CA ASP A 77 -20.68 3.35 4.43
C ASP A 77 -19.40 2.65 3.96
N PHE A 78 -19.51 1.78 2.96
CA PHE A 78 -18.37 1.11 2.36
C PHE A 78 -17.50 2.08 1.55
N ALA A 79 -18.12 2.98 0.79
CA ALA A 79 -17.40 4.03 0.06
C ALA A 79 -16.65 4.94 1.02
N ASP A 80 -17.28 5.38 2.12
CA ASP A 80 -16.65 6.21 3.15
C ASP A 80 -15.50 5.49 3.85
N SER A 81 -15.66 4.19 4.13
CA SER A 81 -14.59 3.34 4.69
C SER A 81 -13.39 3.23 3.75
N ILE A 82 -13.62 3.01 2.45
CA ILE A 82 -12.56 2.98 1.44
C ILE A 82 -11.86 4.33 1.33
N GLN A 83 -12.61 5.43 1.24
CA GLN A 83 -12.04 6.78 1.15
C GLN A 83 -11.20 7.12 2.39
N SER A 84 -11.69 6.79 3.59
CA SER A 84 -10.91 6.94 4.83
C SER A 84 -9.63 6.10 4.81
N ARG A 85 -9.68 4.90 4.24
CA ARG A 85 -8.52 4.01 4.13
C ARG A 85 -7.49 4.54 3.14
N ILE A 86 -7.93 5.07 2.00
CA ILE A 86 -7.10 5.77 1.00
C ILE A 86 -6.38 6.93 1.68
N ASP A 87 -7.10 7.81 2.39
CA ASP A 87 -6.51 8.94 3.11
C ASP A 87 -5.47 8.51 4.14
N GLN A 88 -5.75 7.48 4.93
CA GLN A 88 -4.82 6.93 5.91
C GLN A 88 -3.53 6.41 5.25
N LEU A 89 -3.66 5.69 4.14
CA LEU A 89 -2.53 5.15 3.40
C LEU A 89 -1.72 6.25 2.72
N GLU A 90 -2.35 7.24 2.10
CA GLU A 90 -1.65 8.39 1.52
C GLU A 90 -0.84 9.16 2.57
N ARG A 91 -1.44 9.44 3.74
CA ARG A 91 -0.75 10.12 4.84
C ARG A 91 0.45 9.28 5.30
N LYS A 92 0.27 7.96 5.42
CA LYS A 92 1.34 7.04 5.81
C LYS A 92 2.47 6.96 4.78
N ILE A 93 2.14 6.96 3.48
CA ILE A 93 3.13 6.99 2.39
C ILE A 93 3.90 8.32 2.40
N ARG A 94 3.24 9.43 2.74
CA ARG A 94 3.87 10.75 2.85
C ARG A 94 4.76 10.89 4.09
N THR A 95 4.40 10.26 5.21
CA THR A 95 5.21 10.29 6.45
C THR A 95 6.34 9.27 6.45
N LEU A 96 6.26 8.23 5.62
CA LEU A 96 7.36 7.29 5.40
C LEU A 96 8.51 7.99 4.67
N LYS A 97 9.56 8.29 5.43
CA LYS A 97 10.85 8.71 4.86
C LYS A 97 11.41 7.56 4.01
N THR A 98 12.00 7.91 2.88
CA THR A 98 12.73 6.95 2.04
C THR A 98 14.06 6.55 2.72
N ASP A 99 14.62 5.40 2.36
CA ASP A 99 15.90 4.95 2.92
C ASP A 99 16.99 6.02 2.71
N ASP A 100 16.96 6.73 1.58
CA ASP A 100 17.85 7.85 1.28
C ASP A 100 17.66 9.05 2.21
N GLN A 101 16.43 9.35 2.65
CA GLN A 101 16.18 10.44 3.58
C GLN A 101 16.66 10.10 5.00
N ILE A 102 16.54 8.84 5.41
CA ILE A 102 17.04 8.35 6.71
C ILE A 102 18.59 8.37 6.73
N ALA A 103 19.23 7.96 5.62
CA ALA A 103 20.68 8.02 5.46
C ALA A 103 21.21 9.46 5.42
N ASN A 104 20.47 10.40 4.82
CA ASN A 104 20.91 11.80 4.75
C ASN A 104 20.71 12.57 6.08
N GLU A 105 19.67 12.29 6.87
CA GLU A 105 19.50 12.92 8.20
C GLU A 105 20.60 12.51 9.19
N SER A 106 21.03 11.25 9.13
CA SER A 106 22.13 10.75 9.96
C SER A 106 23.47 11.40 9.58
N ASN A 107 23.71 11.66 8.29
CA ASN A 107 24.90 12.37 7.82
C ASN A 107 24.86 13.87 8.14
N PHE A 108 23.69 14.52 8.09
CA PHE A 108 23.54 15.93 8.45
C PHE A 108 23.90 16.16 9.92
N PHE A 109 23.44 15.31 10.83
CA PHE A 109 23.72 15.48 12.27
C PHE A 109 25.22 15.36 12.61
N MET A 110 25.98 14.53 11.87
CA MET A 110 27.43 14.39 12.04
C MET A 110 28.24 15.59 11.52
N LEU A 111 27.68 16.40 10.62
CA LEU A 111 28.36 17.58 10.06
C LEU A 111 28.33 18.80 10.99
N PHE A 112 27.41 18.85 11.95
CA PHE A 112 27.31 19.96 12.94
C PHE A 112 27.85 19.61 14.33
N SER A 113 28.40 18.40 14.50
CA SER A 113 28.96 17.93 15.77
C SER A 113 30.48 18.14 15.90
N ASN A 114 31.11 18.97 15.06
CA ASN A 114 32.51 19.36 15.15
C ASN A 114 32.67 20.85 15.42
#